data_AF-A0A6N2SE12-F1
#
_entry.id   AF-A0A6N2SE12-F1
#
_cell.length_a   1.000
_cell.length_b   1.000
_cell.length_c   1.000
_cell.angle_alpha   90.00
_cell.angle_beta   90.00
_cell.angle_gamma   90.00
#
_symmetry.space_group_name_H-M   'P 1'
#
loop_
_entity.id
_entity.type
_entity.pdbx_description
1 polymer ?
#
loop_
_entity_poly.entity_id
_entity_poly.type
_entity_poly.pdbx_seq_one_letter_code
_entity_poly.pdbx_strand_id
1 'polypeptide(L)'
;MNENLKHIHEKLGIHCKNGIFGGFSLKDYIEERAVEIGDYIIKTKATVRQTAKKFGISKSTVHKDVTERLLQINPSLAHEARKILDVNKQERHIRGGLATRKKYLHQQV
;
A
#
# COMPACT_ATOMS: atom_id res chain seq x y z
N MET A 1 -4.91 22.67 6.92
CA MET A 1 -4.15 21.42 7.12
C MET A 1 -4.61 20.83 8.44
N ASN A 2 -5.44 19.79 8.39
CA ASN A 2 -6.16 19.31 9.57
C ASN A 2 -5.22 18.61 10.55
N GLU A 3 -5.22 19.07 11.79
CA GLU A 3 -4.45 18.58 12.94
C GLU A 3 -4.58 17.05 13.14
N ASN A 4 -5.69 16.44 12.69
CA ASN A 4 -5.89 14.98 12.71
C ASN A 4 -4.95 14.16 11.80
N LEU A 5 -4.25 14.80 10.86
CA LEU A 5 -3.31 14.09 9.98
C LEU A 5 -1.92 13.92 10.61
N LYS A 6 -1.58 14.74 11.61
CA LYS A 6 -0.30 14.64 12.34
C LYS A 6 -0.29 13.42 13.26
N HIS A 7 -1.41 13.10 13.90
CA HIS A 7 -1.52 11.97 14.83
C HIS A 7 -1.37 10.59 14.14
N ILE A 8 -1.78 10.48 12.87
CA ILE A 8 -1.64 9.24 12.08
C ILE A 8 -0.18 9.06 11.60
N HIS A 9 0.55 10.16 11.38
CA HIS A 9 1.93 10.12 10.90
C HIS A 9 2.93 9.69 11.98
N GLU A 10 2.55 9.80 13.26
CA GLU A 10 3.41 9.43 14.40
C GLU A 10 3.24 7.95 14.81
N LYS A 11 2.12 7.30 14.50
CA LYS A 11 1.85 5.90 14.86
C LYS A 11 2.23 4.85 13.81
N LEU A 12 2.47 5.22 12.55
CA LEU A 12 2.73 4.25 11.47
C LEU A 12 4.09 4.43 10.80
N GLY A 13 5.05 4.98 11.53
CA GLY A 13 6.46 4.80 11.24
C GLY A 13 6.85 3.35 11.53
N ILE A 14 6.50 2.41 10.64
CA ILE A 14 7.11 1.07 10.63
C ILE A 14 8.54 1.26 10.13
N HIS A 15 9.37 1.79 11.01
CA HIS A 15 10.80 1.57 10.97
C HIS A 15 10.98 0.06 11.13
N CYS A 16 11.71 -0.58 10.22
CA CYS A 16 12.44 -1.79 10.58
C CYS A 16 13.40 -1.42 11.72
N LYS A 17 12.92 -1.43 12.96
CA LYS A 17 13.74 -1.57 14.14
C LYS A 17 13.11 -2.71 14.92
N ASN A 18 13.84 -3.82 14.95
CA ASN A 18 13.70 -4.84 15.99
C ASN A 18 13.59 -4.10 17.33
N GLY A 19 12.38 -3.99 17.85
CA GLY A 19 12.04 -3.10 18.94
C GLY A 19 10.80 -3.66 19.62
N ILE A 20 11.06 -4.45 20.65
CA ILE A 20 10.13 -5.12 21.53
C ILE A 20 8.99 -4.17 21.93
N PHE A 21 7.74 -4.54 21.67
CA PHE A 21 6.58 -4.00 22.37
C PHE A 21 5.73 -5.16 22.87
N GLY A 22 5.35 -5.08 24.14
CA GLY A 22 4.97 -6.20 24.99
C GLY A 22 3.79 -7.04 24.50
N GLY A 23 3.93 -8.37 24.64
CA GLY A 23 2.83 -9.31 24.76
C GLY A 23 2.11 -9.76 23.49
N PHE A 24 2.35 -9.15 22.32
CA PHE A 24 1.74 -9.59 21.05
C PHE A 24 2.71 -10.43 20.22
N SER A 25 2.20 -11.51 19.61
CA SER A 25 3.04 -12.37 18.77
C SER A 25 3.33 -11.67 17.43
N LEU A 26 4.53 -11.89 16.88
CA LEU A 26 4.94 -11.31 15.59
C LEU A 26 3.99 -11.68 14.43
N LYS A 27 3.23 -12.77 14.59
CA LYS A 27 2.23 -13.21 13.60
C LYS A 27 1.03 -12.27 13.57
N ASP A 28 0.51 -11.90 14.73
CA ASP A 28 -0.68 -11.05 14.85
C ASP A 28 -0.45 -9.68 14.19
N TYR A 29 0.74 -9.09 14.40
CA TYR A 29 1.12 -7.82 13.76
C TYR A 29 1.17 -7.89 12.22
N ILE A 30 1.61 -9.02 11.66
CA ILE A 30 1.69 -9.20 10.21
C ILE A 30 0.30 -9.40 9.62
N GLU A 31 -0.59 -10.09 10.35
CA GLU A 31 -1.96 -10.33 9.95
C GLU A 31 -2.78 -9.04 9.96
N GLU A 32 -2.72 -8.27 11.05
CA GLU A 32 -3.38 -6.96 11.17
C GLU A 32 -2.93 -6.00 10.07
N ARG A 33 -1.62 -5.93 9.81
CA ARG A 33 -1.07 -5.11 8.71
C ARG A 33 -1.62 -5.52 7.34
N ALA A 34 -1.75 -6.82 7.07
CA ALA A 34 -2.25 -7.28 5.77
C ALA A 34 -3.70 -6.85 5.53
N VAL A 35 -4.53 -6.89 6.57
CA VAL A 35 -5.93 -6.44 6.53
C VAL A 35 -5.99 -4.92 6.33
N GLU A 36 -5.25 -4.13 7.11
CA GLU A 36 -5.19 -2.67 6.96
C GLU A 36 -4.77 -2.23 5.54
N ILE A 37 -3.77 -2.89 4.98
CA ILE A 37 -3.30 -2.64 3.61
C ILE A 37 -4.39 -2.96 2.59
N GLY A 38 -5.10 -4.09 2.76
CA GLY A 38 -6.22 -4.48 1.90
C GLY A 38 -7.34 -3.45 1.90
N ASP A 39 -7.79 -3.06 3.08
CA ASP A 39 -8.83 -2.05 3.28
C ASP A 39 -8.44 -0.70 2.69
N TYR A 40 -7.19 -0.29 2.90
CA TYR A 40 -6.69 0.96 2.34
C TYR A 40 -6.72 0.95 0.81
N ILE A 41 -6.29 -0.15 0.18
CA ILE A 41 -6.32 -0.29 -1.30
C ILE A 41 -7.75 -0.22 -1.80
N ILE A 42 -8.70 -0.85 -1.13
CA ILE A 42 -10.11 -0.85 -1.55
C ILE A 42 -10.73 0.54 -1.41
N LYS A 43 -10.55 1.16 -0.24
CA LYS A 43 -11.12 2.48 0.07
C LYS A 43 -10.56 3.59 -0.82
N THR A 44 -9.26 3.56 -1.10
CA THR A 44 -8.59 4.64 -1.84
C THR A 44 -8.31 4.32 -3.30
N LYS A 45 -8.57 3.08 -3.73
CA LYS A 45 -8.20 2.55 -5.06
C LYS A 45 -6.71 2.74 -5.38
N ALA A 46 -5.86 2.82 -4.35
CA ALA A 46 -4.45 3.17 -4.48
C ALA A 46 -3.63 2.05 -5.18
N THR A 47 -2.55 2.47 -5.83
CA THR A 47 -1.55 1.55 -6.39
C THR A 47 -0.63 0.99 -5.31
N VAL A 48 -0.07 -0.20 -5.52
CA VAL A 48 0.94 -0.81 -4.62
C VAL A 48 2.07 0.15 -4.24
N ARG A 49 2.51 1.01 -5.18
CA ARG A 49 3.57 1.99 -4.93
C ARG A 49 3.12 3.10 -3.97
N GLN A 50 1.88 3.57 -4.10
CA GLN A 50 1.32 4.58 -3.20
C GLN A 50 1.12 4.00 -1.80
N THR A 51 0.61 2.77 -1.71
CA THR A 51 0.45 2.05 -0.45
C THR A 51 1.79 1.83 0.23
N ALA A 52 2.81 1.34 -0.49
CA ALA A 52 4.17 1.20 0.01
C ALA A 52 4.72 2.50 0.63
N LYS A 53 4.53 3.64 -0.06
CA LYS A 53 4.95 4.96 0.45
C LYS A 53 4.18 5.38 1.69
N LYS A 54 2.88 5.05 1.78
CA LYS A 54 2.02 5.41 2.91
C LYS A 54 2.37 4.64 4.18
N PHE A 55 2.67 3.35 4.06
CA PHE A 55 2.97 2.45 5.17
C PHE A 55 4.48 2.31 5.47
N GLY A 56 5.35 2.97 4.70
CA GLY A 56 6.80 2.93 4.91
C GLY A 56 7.45 1.57 4.61
N ILE A 57 6.78 0.71 3.85
CA ILE A 57 7.25 -0.65 3.56
C ILE A 57 7.61 -0.83 2.08
N SER A 58 8.39 -1.87 1.78
CA SER A 58 8.78 -2.16 0.39
C SER A 58 7.57 -2.57 -0.46
N LYS A 59 7.59 -2.21 -1.75
CA LYS A 59 6.58 -2.63 -2.73
C LYS A 59 6.39 -4.16 -2.74
N SER A 60 7.48 -4.92 -2.63
CA SER A 60 7.44 -6.39 -2.63
C SER A 60 6.78 -6.93 -1.36
N THR A 61 6.97 -6.26 -0.22
CA THR A 61 6.28 -6.59 1.04
C THR A 61 4.78 -6.38 0.90
N VAL A 62 4.34 -5.21 0.39
CA VAL A 62 2.91 -4.94 0.12
C VAL A 62 2.31 -5.99 -0.80
N HIS A 63 3.02 -6.37 -1.86
CA HIS A 63 2.52 -7.38 -2.78
C HIS A 63 2.34 -8.73 -2.08
N LYS A 64 3.34 -9.23 -1.36
CA LYS A 64 3.23 -10.49 -0.60
C LYS A 64 2.09 -10.44 0.42
N ASP A 65 1.95 -9.32 1.14
CA ASP A 65 0.88 -9.12 2.12
C ASP A 65 -0.51 -9.23 1.47
N VAL A 66 -0.73 -8.59 0.33
CA VAL A 66 -2.04 -8.57 -0.33
C VAL A 66 -2.33 -9.87 -1.11
N THR A 67 -1.32 -10.46 -1.74
CA THR A 67 -1.55 -11.61 -2.63
C THR A 67 -1.47 -12.96 -1.94
N GLU A 68 -0.61 -13.09 -0.93
CA GLU A 68 -0.39 -14.36 -0.23
C GLU A 68 -1.06 -14.33 1.14
N ARG A 69 -0.70 -13.36 2.00
CA ARG A 69 -1.11 -13.35 3.41
C ARG A 69 -2.59 -13.02 3.58
N LEU A 70 -3.06 -11.97 2.93
CA LEU A 70 -4.46 -11.56 3.01
C LEU A 70 -5.41 -12.63 2.49
N LEU A 71 -4.98 -13.43 1.50
CA LEU A 71 -5.78 -14.55 0.99
C LEU A 71 -6.03 -15.63 2.06
N GLN A 72 -5.05 -15.86 2.94
CA GLN A 72 -5.18 -16.84 4.03
C GLN A 72 -6.06 -16.32 5.18
N ILE A 73 -6.04 -15.01 5.43
CA ILE A 73 -6.77 -14.38 6.54
C ILE A 73 -8.20 -14.04 6.13
N ASN A 74 -8.37 -13.31 5.03
CA ASN A 74 -9.66 -12.87 4.50
C ASN A 74 -9.68 -12.93 2.96
N PRO A 75 -10.14 -14.06 2.39
CA PRO A 75 -10.15 -14.25 0.94
C PRO A 75 -11.11 -13.31 0.21
N SER A 76 -12.19 -12.85 0.86
CA SER A 76 -13.14 -11.91 0.28
C SER A 76 -12.46 -10.56 0.01
N LEU A 77 -11.78 -10.02 1.03
CA LEU A 77 -11.04 -8.76 0.92
C LEU A 77 -9.90 -8.86 -0.10
N ALA A 78 -9.19 -10.00 -0.12
CA ALA A 78 -8.13 -10.24 -1.10
C ALA A 78 -8.64 -10.18 -2.55
N HIS A 79 -9.84 -10.71 -2.80
CA HIS A 79 -10.44 -10.72 -4.13
C HIS A 79 -10.88 -9.32 -4.58
N GLU A 80 -11.40 -8.50 -3.67
CA GLU A 80 -11.73 -7.09 -3.96
C GLU A 80 -10.48 -6.26 -4.24
N ALA A 81 -9.45 -6.39 -3.40
CA ALA A 81 -8.17 -5.73 -3.61
C ALA A 81 -7.55 -6.15 -4.96
N ARG A 82 -7.65 -7.44 -5.33
CA ARG A 82 -7.19 -7.95 -6.62
C ARG A 82 -7.84 -7.23 -7.80
N LYS A 83 -9.17 -7.08 -7.80
CA LYS A 83 -9.90 -6.37 -8.88
C LYS A 83 -9.35 -4.97 -9.11
N ILE A 84 -9.11 -4.22 -8.04
CA ILE A 84 -8.55 -2.86 -8.10
C ILE A 84 -7.10 -2.86 -8.61
N LEU A 85 -6.29 -3.82 -8.16
CA LEU A 85 -4.92 -3.97 -8.62
C LEU A 85 -4.84 -4.33 -10.11
N ASP A 86 -5.78 -5.12 -10.62
CA ASP A 86 -5.83 -5.51 -12.02
C ASP A 86 -6.22 -4.34 -12.92
N VAL A 87 -7.22 -3.53 -12.53
CA VAL A 87 -7.53 -2.26 -13.21
C VAL A 87 -6.30 -1.35 -13.23
N ASN A 88 -5.62 -1.20 -12.09
CA ASN A 88 -4.40 -0.41 -12.00
C ASN A 88 -3.26 -0.92 -12.88
N LYS A 89 -3.16 -2.24 -13.07
CA LYS A 89 -2.17 -2.87 -13.95
C LYS A 89 -2.50 -2.58 -15.41
N GLN A 90 -3.78 -2.68 -15.78
CA GLN A 90 -4.26 -2.34 -17.12
C GLN A 90 -3.98 -0.88 -17.44
N GLU A 91 -4.35 0.07 -16.58
CA GLU A 91 -4.17 1.51 -16.85
C GLU A 91 -2.71 2.01 -16.77
N ARG A 92 -1.77 1.20 -16.28
CA ARG A 92 -0.38 1.62 -16.05
C ARG A 92 0.28 2.19 -17.32
N HIS A 93 -0.01 1.62 -18.49
CA HIS A 93 0.57 2.09 -19.75
C HIS A 93 0.05 3.47 -20.15
N ILE A 94 -1.23 3.76 -19.89
CA ILE A 94 -1.84 5.08 -20.09
C ILE A 94 -1.12 6.12 -19.21
N ARG A 95 -0.97 5.81 -17.92
CA ARG A 95 -0.20 6.66 -16.99
C ARG A 95 1.26 6.83 -17.41
N GLY A 96 1.89 5.78 -17.93
CA GLY A 96 3.25 5.81 -18.46
C GLY A 96 3.39 6.76 -19.65
N GLY A 97 2.48 6.66 -20.63
CA GLY A 97 2.47 7.54 -21.81
C GLY A 97 2.29 9.02 -21.43
N LEU A 98 1.37 9.31 -20.49
CA LEU A 98 1.19 10.66 -19.95
C LEU A 98 2.43 11.19 -19.24
N ALA A 99 3.16 10.34 -18.51
CA ALA A 99 4.39 10.73 -17.82
C ALA A 99 5.49 11.09 -18.83
N THR A 100 5.66 10.29 -19.89
CA THR A 100 6.62 10.59 -20.98
C THR A 100 6.26 11.90 -21.67
N ARG A 101 4.99 12.10 -22.07
CA ARG A 101 4.53 13.35 -22.69
C ARG A 101 4.83 14.56 -21.81
N LYS A 102 4.53 14.48 -20.50
CA LYS A 102 4.83 15.55 -19.54
C LYS A 102 6.34 15.82 -19.40
N LYS A 103 7.19 14.78 -19.41
CA LYS A 103 8.64 14.95 -19.31
C LYS A 103 9.17 15.83 -20.45
N TYR A 104 8.79 15.54 -21.69
CA TYR A 104 9.30 16.27 -22.85
C TYR A 104 8.64 17.64 -23.03
N LEU A 105 7.40 17.83 -22.59
CA LEU A 105 6.74 19.15 -22.62
C LEU A 105 7.47 20.16 -21.72
N HIS A 106 7.93 19.76 -20.54
CA HIS A 106 8.70 20.64 -19.64
C HIS A 106 10.18 20.79 -20.03
N GLN A 107 10.70 19.95 -20.91
CA GLN A 107 12.08 20.04 -21.44
C GLN A 107 12.18 20.89 -22.72
N GLN A 108 11.05 21.31 -23.29
CA GLN A 108 10.99 22.16 -24.48
C GLN A 108 10.94 23.67 -24.13
N VAL A 109 11.31 24.01 -22.88
CA VAL A 109 11.51 25.38 -22.38
C VAL A 109 12.95 25.49 -21.92
#